data_AF-A0A438WRX7-F1
#
_entry.id   AF-A0A438WRX7-F1
#
_cell.length_a   1.000
_cell.length_b   1.000
_cell.length_c   1.000
_cell.angle_alpha   90.00
_cell.angle_beta   90.00
_cell.angle_gamma   90.00
#
_symmetry.space_group_name_H-M   'P 1'
#
loop_
_entity.id
_entity.type
_entity.pdbx_description
1 polymer ?
#
loop_
_entity_poly.entity_id
_entity_poly.type
_entity_poly.pdbx_seq_one_letter_code
_entity_poly.pdbx_strand_id
1 'polypeptide(L)' 'YELAANRAYRVMKVLIQYGVDPNQLSFSSYGSTNPIAPNDSLENRMKNNRVEIFFSTDANDLSKIHSILDEEFNPHKQQE' A
#
# COMPACT_ATOMS: atom_id res chain seq x y z
N TYR A 1 16.80 1.82 0.83
CA TYR A 1 15.54 1.60 0.10
C TYR A 1 15.64 0.60 -1.03
N GLU A 2 16.70 0.60 -1.84
CA GLU A 2 16.86 -0.27 -3.02
C GLU A 2 16.75 -1.78 -2.75
N LEU A 3 17.37 -2.29 -1.68
CA LEU A 3 17.32 -3.73 -1.35
C LEU A 3 15.89 -4.23 -1.12
N ALA A 4 15.10 -3.51 -0.32
CA ALA A 4 13.71 -3.85 -0.06
C ALA A 4 12.85 -3.74 -1.33
N ALA A 5 13.11 -2.74 -2.19
CA ALA A 5 12.41 -2.58 -3.46
C ALA A 5 12.65 -3.78 -4.40
N ASN A 6 13.91 -4.19 -4.56
CA ASN A 6 14.25 -5.34 -5.40
C ASN A 6 13.64 -6.65 -4.87
N ARG A 7 13.59 -6.85 -3.55
CA ARG A 7 12.95 -8.02 -2.94
C ARG A 7 11.44 -8.07 -3.22
N ALA A 8 10.74 -6.96 -2.99
CA ALA A 8 9.31 -6.87 -3.26
C ALA A 8 9.01 -7.06 -4.76
N TYR A 9 9.82 -6.46 -5.64
CA TYR A 9 9.70 -6.61 -7.08
C TYR A 9 9.84 -8.08 -7.52
N ARG A 10 10.79 -8.84 -6.97
CA ARG A 10 10.95 -10.26 -7.32
C ARG A 10 9.74 -11.10 -6.92
N VAL A 11 9.17 -10.87 -5.73
CA VAL A 11 7.93 -11.54 -5.30
C VAL A 11 6.78 -11.21 -6.25
N MET A 12 6.59 -9.94 -6.59
CA MET A 12 5.59 -9.50 -7.57
C MET A 12 5.75 -10.19 -8.93
N LYS A 13 7.00 -10.28 -9.44
CA LYS A 13 7.27 -10.94 -10.73
C LYS A 13 6.95 -12.44 -10.70
N VAL A 14 7.18 -13.11 -9.58
CA VAL A 14 6.81 -14.51 -9.40
C VAL A 14 5.29 -14.67 -9.38
N LEU A 15 4.55 -13.79 -8.70
CA LEU A 15 3.07 -13.81 -8.73
C LEU A 15 2.53 -13.66 -10.16
N ILE A 16 3.12 -12.76 -10.96
CA ILE A 16 2.77 -12.60 -12.38
C ILE A 16 3.04 -13.89 -13.17
N GLN A 17 4.19 -14.55 -12.92
CA GLN A 17 4.52 -15.82 -13.59
C GLN A 17 3.49 -16.93 -13.29
N TYR A 18 2.89 -16.91 -12.10
CA TYR A 18 1.84 -17.86 -11.71
C TYR A 18 0.42 -17.38 -12.07
N GLY A 19 0.28 -16.32 -12.86
CA GLY A 19 -0.99 -15.93 -13.48
C GLY A 19 -1.78 -14.84 -12.76
N VAL A 20 -1.22 -14.19 -11.73
CA VAL A 20 -1.84 -13.00 -11.15
C VAL A 20 -1.75 -11.84 -12.15
N ASP A 21 -2.87 -11.17 -12.39
CA ASP A 21 -2.97 -10.05 -13.33
C ASP A 21 -2.03 -8.90 -12.91
N PRO A 22 -1.08 -8.48 -13.78
CA PRO A 22 -0.19 -7.36 -13.50
C PRO A 22 -0.91 -6.05 -13.18
N ASN A 23 -2.13 -5.84 -13.68
CA ASN A 23 -2.89 -4.61 -13.45
C ASN A 23 -3.41 -4.49 -12.00
N GLN A 24 -3.39 -5.59 -11.23
CA GLN A 24 -3.78 -5.63 -9.82
C GLN A 24 -2.58 -5.59 -8.88
N LEU A 25 -1.36 -5.52 -9.41
CA LEU A 25 -0.13 -5.64 -8.64
C LEU A 25 0.70 -4.35 -8.68
N SER A 26 1.23 -4.01 -7.51
CA SER A 26 2.27 -3.01 -7.33
C SER A 26 3.28 -3.50 -6.29
N PHE A 27 4.42 -2.83 -6.18
CA PHE A 27 5.40 -3.11 -5.13
C PHE A 27 5.88 -1.80 -4.49
N SER A 28 6.15 -1.86 -3.20
CA SER A 28 6.58 -0.71 -2.39
C SER A 28 7.78 -1.08 -1.53
N SER A 29 8.55 -0.07 -1.11
CA SER A 29 9.73 -0.27 -0.25
C SER A 29 9.72 0.71 0.91
N TYR A 30 9.72 0.15 2.13
CA TYR A 30 9.87 0.93 3.36
C TYR A 30 11.32 0.94 3.88
N GLY A 31 12.27 0.31 3.17
CA GLY A 31 13.67 0.25 3.61
C GLY A 31 13.79 -0.30 5.04
N SER A 32 14.36 0.49 5.94
CA SER A 32 14.55 0.14 7.36
C SER A 32 13.70 1.00 8.32
N THR A 33 12.75 1.79 7.81
CA THR A 33 12.07 2.82 8.61
C THR A 33 10.93 2.28 9.49
N ASN A 34 10.36 1.12 9.14
CA ASN A 34 9.23 0.51 9.86
C ASN A 34 9.56 -0.90 10.37
N PRO A 35 10.36 -1.02 11.45
CA PRO A 35 10.65 -2.31 12.08
C PRO A 35 9.43 -2.82 12.87
N ILE A 36 9.23 -4.14 12.89
CA ILE A 36 8.23 -4.82 13.74
C ILE A 36 8.82 -5.29 15.07
N ALA A 37 10.15 -5.33 15.17
CA ALA A 37 10.89 -5.71 16.37
C ALA A 37 12.16 -4.84 16.51
N PRO A 38 12.72 -4.64 17.71
CA PRO A 38 13.97 -3.89 17.88
C PRO A 38 15.13 -4.57 17.15
N ASN A 39 16.04 -3.82 16.51
CA ASN A 39 17.18 -4.37 15.76
C ASN A 39 18.36 -4.79 16.66
N ASP A 40 18.07 -5.38 17.83
CA ASP A 40 19.05 -5.71 18.88
C ASP A 40 19.56 -7.16 18.83
N SER A 41 18.82 -8.08 18.22
CA SER A 41 19.17 -9.49 18.09
C SER A 41 19.18 -9.93 16.62
N LEU A 42 19.86 -11.05 16.33
CA LEU A 42 19.80 -11.67 15.00
C LEU A 42 18.36 -12.06 14.64
N GLU A 43 17.64 -12.64 15.59
CA GLU A 43 16.25 -13.07 15.42
C GLU A 43 15.33 -11.88 15.06
N ASN A 44 15.42 -10.77 15.81
CA ASN A 44 14.59 -9.60 15.55
C ASN A 44 14.96 -8.90 14.23
N ARG A 45 16.26 -8.85 13.88
CA ARG A 45 16.69 -8.37 12.57
C ARG A 45 16.12 -9.23 11.44
N MET A 46 16.06 -10.55 11.62
CA MET A 46 15.42 -11.43 10.62
C MET A 46 13.92 -11.17 10.50
N LYS A 47 13.21 -10.95 11.61
CA LYS A 47 11.79 -10.55 11.60
C LYS A 47 11.58 -9.25 10.80
N ASN A 48 12.47 -8.27 10.93
CA ASN A 48 12.36 -7.03 10.18
C ASN A 48 12.64 -7.17 8.68
N ASN A 49 13.36 -8.21 8.25
CA ASN A 49 13.68 -8.49 6.85
C ASN A 49 12.59 -9.32 6.13
N ARG A 50 11.36 -8.81 6.16
CA ARG A 50 10.15 -9.46 5.63
C ARG A 50 9.66 -8.82 4.33
N VAL A 51 8.76 -9.51 3.64
CA VAL A 51 7.93 -8.97 2.56
C VAL A 51 6.48 -9.17 2.97
N GLU A 52 5.69 -8.11 2.95
CA GLU A 52 4.25 -8.14 3.24
C GLU A 52 3.46 -7.96 1.95
N ILE A 53 2.31 -8.63 1.84
CA ILE A 53 1.36 -8.46 0.73
C ILE A 53 0.12 -7.79 1.31
N PHE A 54 -0.19 -6.60 0.82
CA PHE A 54 -1.34 -5.83 1.24
C PHE A 54 -2.45 -5.95 0.19
N PHE A 55 -3.65 -6.35 0.63
CA PHE A 55 -4.83 -6.48 -0.23
C PHE A 55 -5.81 -5.36 0.09
N SER A 56 -6.22 -4.61 -0.93
CA SER A 56 -7.15 -3.48 -0.79
C SER A 56 -8.01 -3.28 -2.04
N THR A 57 -9.00 -2.41 -1.94
CA THR A 57 -9.88 -1.99 -3.03
C THR A 57 -10.01 -0.47 -3.03
N ASP A 58 -10.19 0.14 -4.18
CA ASP A 58 -10.38 1.59 -4.30
C ASP A 58 -11.87 1.99 -4.21
N ALA A 59 -12.59 1.38 -3.26
CA ALA A 59 -14.01 1.65 -3.06
C ALA A 59 -14.22 3.11 -2.63
N ASN A 60 -15.10 3.83 -3.33
CA ASN A 60 -15.26 5.29 -3.16
C ASN A 60 -16.70 5.74 -2.92
N ASP A 61 -17.61 4.82 -2.61
CA ASP A 61 -19.04 5.14 -2.45
C ASP A 61 -19.30 6.15 -1.32
N LEU A 62 -18.67 5.97 -0.17
CA LEU A 62 -18.79 6.89 0.96
C LEU A 62 -18.24 8.29 0.63
N SER A 63 -17.10 8.34 -0.06
CA SER A 63 -16.50 9.60 -0.51
C SER A 63 -17.38 10.31 -1.53
N LYS A 64 -18.04 9.58 -2.44
CA LYS A 64 -19.01 10.13 -3.39
C LYS A 64 -20.25 10.65 -2.70
N ILE A 65 -20.82 9.91 -1.75
CA ILE A 65 -21.97 10.37 -0.95
C ILE A 65 -21.61 11.68 -0.26
N HIS A 66 -20.44 11.74 0.40
CA HIS A 66 -19.97 12.96 1.02
C HIS A 66 -19.80 14.10 0.01
N SER A 67 -19.22 13.83 -1.17
CA SER A 67 -19.06 14.83 -2.24
C SER A 67 -20.39 15.40 -2.72
N ILE A 68 -21.41 14.54 -2.91
CA ILE A 68 -22.75 14.95 -3.33
C ILE A 68 -23.40 15.82 -2.25
N LEU A 69 -23.30 15.41 -0.98
CA LEU A 69 -23.83 16.20 0.14
C LEU A 69 -23.09 17.54 0.29
N ASP A 70 -21.78 17.57 0.05
CA ASP A 70 -20.98 18.78 0.08
C ASP A 70 -21.35 19.74 -1.06
N GLU A 71 -21.58 19.24 -2.27
CA GLU A 71 -22.05 20.05 -3.40
C GLU A 71 -23.44 20.66 -3.13
N GLU A 72 -24.37 19.89 -2.56
CA GLU A 72 -25.74 20.32 -2.36
C GLU A 72 -25.91 21.26 -1.15
N PHE A 73 -25.16 21.03 -0.07
CA PHE A 73 -25.43 21.69 1.22
C PHE A 73 -24.29 22.59 1.72
N ASN A 74 -23.14 22.66 1.04
CA ASN A 74 -22.05 23.54 1.48
C ASN A 74 -22.25 24.99 1.00
N PRO A 75 -22.51 25.95 1.91
CA PRO A 75 -22.83 27.33 1.55
C PRO A 75 -21.67 28.08 0.87
N HIS A 76 -20.42 27.56 0.98
CA HIS A 76 -19.27 28.16 0.32
C HIS A 76 -19.15 27.82 -1.17
N LYS A 77 -19.86 26.79 -1.67
CA LYS A 77 -19.88 26.41 -3.11
C LYS A 77 -21.08 26.95 -3.87
N GLN A 78 -22.09 27.50 -3.19
CA GLN A 78 -23.30 28.05 -3.82
C GLN A 78 -23.18 29.55 -4.21
N GLN A 79 -22.02 30.16 -4.00
CA GLN A 79 -21.76 31.59 -4.27
C GLN A 79 -20.83 31.84 -5.47
N GLU A 80 -20.46 30.80 -6.23
CA GLU A 80 -19.76 30.91 -7.52
C GLU A 80 -20.69 30.65 -8.70
#